data_AF-A0A0D8Y1H3-F1
#
_entry.id   AF-A0A0D8Y1H3-F1
#
_cell.length_a   1.000
_cell.length_b   1.000
_cell.length_c   1.000
_cell.angle_alpha   90.00
_cell.angle_beta   90.00
_cell.angle_gamma   90.00
#
_symmetry.space_group_name_H-M   'P 1'
#
loop_
_entity.id
_entity.type
_entity.pdbx_description
1 polymer ?
#
loop_
_entity_poly.entity_id
_entity_poly.type
_entity_poly.pdbx_seq_one_letter_code
_entity_poly.pdbx_strand_id
1 'polypeptide(L)' 'MIIKKISFKPTKLMRINDYGYSILTVANATHIHVEQISIEKNESVVDDLWIMKDIEHTHTSYMRFDISINKLTLLHD' A
#
# COMPACT_ATOMS: atom_id res chain seq x y z
N MET A 1 -16.57 -37.25 -8.70
CA MET A 1 -15.59 -36.22 -9.09
C MET A 1 -16.07 -34.87 -8.58
N ILE A 2 -15.49 -34.35 -7.50
CA ILE A 2 -15.87 -33.04 -6.93
C ILE A 2 -14.72 -32.07 -7.19
N ILE A 3 -14.99 -31.05 -8.00
CA ILE A 3 -14.03 -29.98 -8.26
C ILE A 3 -14.15 -29.00 -7.10
N LYS A 4 -13.15 -28.97 -6.21
CA LYS A 4 -13.04 -27.93 -5.18
C LYS A 4 -12.82 -26.57 -5.86
N LYS A 5 -13.72 -25.62 -5.61
CA LYS A 5 -13.60 -24.23 -6.06
C LYS A 5 -12.37 -23.60 -5.39
N ILE A 6 -11.29 -23.48 -6.14
CA ILE A 6 -10.09 -22.72 -5.75
C ILE A 6 -10.47 -21.24 -5.68
N SER A 7 -10.58 -20.70 -4.46
CA SER A 7 -10.72 -19.25 -4.24
C SER A 7 -9.35 -18.61 -4.32
N PHE A 8 -9.02 -18.06 -5.48
CA PHE A 8 -7.85 -17.20 -5.64
C PHE A 8 -8.13 -15.87 -4.94
N LYS A 9 -7.38 -15.56 -3.88
CA LYS A 9 -7.47 -14.26 -3.21
C LYS A 9 -6.23 -13.44 -3.59
N PRO A 10 -6.34 -12.45 -4.50
CA PRO A 10 -5.19 -11.63 -4.85
C PRO A 10 -4.86 -10.66 -3.72
N THR A 11 -3.55 -10.50 -3.49
CA THR A 11 -2.87 -9.49 -2.64
C THR A 11 -3.54 -9.19 -1.30
N LYS A 12 -3.42 -10.10 -0.33
CA LYS A 12 -3.68 -9.78 1.08
C LYS A 12 -2.34 -9.64 1.81
N LEU A 13 -1.78 -8.43 1.81
CA LEU A 13 -0.85 -8.04 2.87
C LEU A 13 -1.65 -8.06 4.19
N MET A 14 -0.97 -8.42 5.27
CA MET A 14 -1.56 -8.90 6.53
C MET A 14 -2.76 -8.06 7.04
N ARG A 15 -3.72 -8.72 7.70
CA ARG A 15 -4.78 -8.01 8.44
C ARG A 15 -4.69 -8.36 9.91
N ILE A 16 -4.53 -7.33 10.72
CA ILE A 16 -4.55 -7.40 12.18
C ILE A 16 -5.85 -6.77 12.67
N ASN A 17 -6.50 -7.39 13.64
CA ASN A 17 -7.77 -6.94 14.23
C ASN A 17 -7.56 -6.55 15.69
N ASP A 18 -6.45 -5.86 15.95
CA ASP A 18 -6.06 -5.37 17.27
C ASP A 18 -6.04 -3.83 17.21
N TYR A 19 -6.37 -3.17 18.32
CA TYR A 19 -6.13 -1.74 18.45
C TYR A 19 -4.64 -1.43 18.55
N GLY A 20 -4.20 -0.39 17.87
CA GLY A 20 -2.79 -0.10 17.69
C GLY A 20 -2.52 1.19 16.94
N TYR A 21 -1.25 1.44 16.68
CA TYR A 21 -0.76 2.54 15.86
C TYR A 21 0.40 2.05 14.99
N SER A 22 0.78 2.85 13.99
CA SER A 22 1.92 2.54 13.13
C SER A 22 3.04 3.56 13.32
N ILE A 23 4.28 3.08 13.24
CA ILE A 23 5.48 3.91 13.20
C ILE A 23 6.01 3.87 11.77
N LEU A 24 6.24 5.04 11.17
CA LEU A 24 6.87 5.19 9.87
C LEU A 24 8.23 5.83 10.05
N THR A 25 9.28 5.11 9.66
CA THR A 25 10.67 5.56 9.71
C THR A 25 11.21 5.73 8.29
N VAL A 26 11.57 6.95 7.91
CA VAL A 26 12.27 7.21 6.65
C VAL A 26 13.76 7.02 6.86
N ALA A 27 14.27 5.85 6.48
CA ALA A 27 15.69 5.53 6.65
C ALA A 27 16.58 6.31 5.66
N ASN A 28 16.11 6.49 4.43
CA ASN A 28 16.78 7.28 3.39
C ASN A 28 15.82 7.62 2.23
N ALA A 29 16.34 8.21 1.15
CA ALA A 29 15.56 8.61 -0.02
C ALA A 29 14.84 7.45 -0.73
N THR A 30 15.26 6.20 -0.51
CA THR A 30 14.70 5.01 -1.18
C THR A 30 14.05 4.00 -0.24
N HIS A 31 14.29 4.07 1.07
CA HIS A 31 13.82 3.08 2.05
C HIS A 31 12.94 3.74 3.12
N ILE A 32 11.75 3.19 3.27
CA ILE A 32 10.81 3.51 4.34
C ILE A 32 10.51 2.21 5.07
N HIS A 33 10.55 2.24 6.40
CA HIS A 33 10.17 1.16 7.27
C HIS A 33 8.86 1.50 7.97
N VAL A 34 7.92 0.57 7.97
CA VAL A 34 6.60 0.72 8.59
C VAL A 34 6.39 -0.43 9.55
N GLU A 35 6.19 -0.10 10.81
CA GLU A 35 5.85 -1.04 11.86
C GLU A 35 4.43 -0.79 12.31
N GLN A 36 3.64 -1.83 12.51
CA GLN A 36 2.36 -1.73 13.21
C GLN A 36 2.54 -2.26 14.63
N ILE A 37 2.19 -1.45 15.62
CA ILE A 37 2.26 -1.77 17.04
C ILE A 37 0.85 -2.05 17.55
N SER A 38 0.67 -3.15 18.30
CA SER A 38 -0.59 -3.49 18.96
C SER A 38 -0.53 -3.11 20.43
N ILE A 39 -1.50 -2.30 20.88
CA ILE A 39 -1.62 -1.92 22.30
C ILE A 39 -2.08 -3.12 23.12
N GLU A 40 -2.91 -4.00 22.54
CA GLU A 40 -3.43 -5.20 23.19
C GLU A 40 -2.35 -6.25 23.48
N LYS A 41 -1.25 -6.21 22.71
CA LYS A 41 -0.11 -7.12 22.86
C LYS A 41 1.07 -6.46 23.56
N ASN A 42 0.79 -5.63 24.56
CA ASN A 42 1.81 -4.96 25.37
C ASN A 42 2.79 -4.15 24.51
N GLU A 43 2.24 -3.37 23.58
CA GLU A 43 2.98 -2.52 22.64
C GLU A 43 3.97 -3.28 21.75
N SER A 44 3.66 -4.53 21.41
CA SER A 44 4.50 -5.34 20.51
C SER A 44 4.28 -4.99 19.05
N VAL A 45 5.33 -5.10 18.25
CA VAL A 45 5.26 -5.07 16.78
C VAL A 45 4.47 -6.29 16.29
N VAL A 46 3.42 -6.04 15.52
CA VAL A 46 2.53 -7.06 14.93
C VAL A 46 2.62 -7.12 13.41
N ASP A 47 3.10 -6.05 12.76
CA ASP A 47 3.47 -6.03 11.34
C ASP A 47 4.77 -5.26 11.15
N ASP A 48 5.57 -5.69 10.17
CA ASP A 48 6.86 -5.10 9.80
C ASP A 48 7.00 -5.12 8.27
N LEU A 49 7.12 -3.92 7.69
CA LEU A 49 7.21 -3.74 6.25
C LEU A 49 8.34 -2.78 5.88
N TRP A 50 9.17 -3.21 4.94
CA TRP A 50 10.09 -2.32 4.21
C TRP A 50 9.54 -1.99 2.83
N ILE A 51 9.41 -0.70 2.57
CA ILE A 51 9.06 -0.15 1.25
C ILE A 51 10.33 0.42 0.65
N MET A 52 10.74 -0.18 -0.46
CA MET A 52 11.90 0.24 -1.23
C MET A 52 11.45 0.80 -2.57
N LYS A 53 11.97 1.96 -2.96
CA LYS A 53 11.81 2.49 -4.31
C LYS A 53 13.12 2.44 -5.08
N ASP A 54 13.02 2.19 -6.38
CA ASP A 54 14.15 2.36 -7.27
C ASP A 54 14.52 3.83 -7.39
N ILE A 55 15.82 4.11 -7.49
CA ILE A 55 16.35 5.47 -7.55
C ILE A 55 15.90 6.20 -8.82
N GLU A 56 15.80 5.47 -9.93
CA GLU A 56 15.41 5.99 -11.24
C GLU A 56 13.88 6.19 -11.38
N HIS A 57 13.09 5.61 -10.47
CA HIS A 57 11.63 5.80 -10.42
C HIS A 57 11.29 7.09 -9.67
N THR A 58 11.70 8.22 -10.24
CA THR A 58 11.30 9.56 -9.80
C THR A 58 10.03 9.99 -10.53
N HIS A 59 9.08 10.57 -9.79
CA HIS A 59 7.81 11.03 -10.36
C HIS A 59 8.03 12.07 -11.47
N THR A 60 7.87 11.64 -12.71
CA THR A 60 7.77 12.50 -13.89
C THR A 60 6.48 13.32 -13.84
N SER A 61 6.44 14.44 -14.57
CA SER A 61 5.25 15.28 -14.71
C SER A 61 4.06 14.48 -15.25
N TYR A 62 4.28 13.55 -16.18
CA TYR A 62 3.25 12.69 -16.76
C TYR A 62 2.50 11.83 -15.71
N MET A 63 3.19 11.35 -14.66
CA MET A 63 2.56 10.55 -13.60
C MET A 63 1.72 11.37 -12.60
N ARG A 64 1.78 12.70 -12.65
CA ARG A 64 0.97 13.60 -11.81
C ARG A 64 -0.32 14.08 -12.50
N PHE A 65 -0.41 13.93 -13.81
CA PHE A 65 -1.60 14.26 -14.59
C PHE A 65 -2.43 13.00 -14.82
N ASP A 66 -3.28 12.64 -13.86
CA ASP A 66 -4.40 11.75 -14.17
C ASP A 66 -5.67 12.14 -13.41
N ILE A 67 -6.81 12.04 -14.12
CA ILE A 67 -8.20 12.34 -13.71
C ILE A 67 -8.61 13.83 -13.65
N SER A 68 -8.45 14.55 -14.76
CA SER A 68 -9.33 15.70 -15.08
C SER A 68 -9.69 15.82 -16.56
N ILE A 69 -9.00 15.11 -17.45
CA ILE A 69 -9.14 15.29 -18.90
C ILE A 69 -10.28 14.50 -19.53
N ASN A 70 -10.84 13.46 -18.87
CA ASN A 70 -11.99 12.72 -19.39
C ASN A 70 -13.34 13.43 -19.20
N LYS A 71 -13.41 14.59 -18.53
CA LYS A 71 -14.67 15.35 -18.37
C LYS A 71 -14.91 16.41 -19.45
N LEU A 72 -13.88 16.77 -20.24
CA LEU A 72 -13.97 17.85 -21.22
C LEU A 72 -14.16 17.38 -22.67
N THR A 73 -14.06 16.07 -22.95
CA THR A 73 -14.22 15.52 -24.30
C THR A 73 -15.62 14.97 -24.60
N LEU A 74 -16.55 14.97 -23.62
CA LEU A 74 -17.93 14.49 -23.78
C LEU A 74 -18.98 15.61 -23.89
N LEU A 75 -18.56 16.87 -24.10
CA LEU A 75 -19.47 18.02 -24.27
C LEU A 75 -19.45 18.62 -25.69
N HIS A 76 -18.82 17.94 -26.63
CA HIS A 76 -18.91 18.26 -28.06
C HIS A 76 -19.03 16.97 -28.85
N ASP A 77 -20.26 16.46 -28.94
CA ASP A 77 -20.90 15.87 -30.13
C ASP A 77 -22.41 15.80 -29.88
#